data_AF-A0A7R8WHZ6-F1
#
_entry.id   AF-A0A7R8WHZ6-F1
#
_cell.length_a   1.000
_cell.length_b   1.000
_cell.length_c   1.000
_cell.angle_alpha   90.00
_cell.angle_beta   90.00
_cell.angle_gamma   90.00
#
_symmetry.space_group_name_H-M   'P 1'
#
loop_
_entity.id
_entity.type
_entity.pdbx_description
1 polymer ?
#
loop_
_entity_poly.entity_id
_entity_poly.type
_entity_poly.pdbx_seq_one_letter_code
_entity_poly.pdbx_strand_id
1 'polypeptide(L)'
;MRYAENKVIPQGLVRLTDSMKMPANMMTTMELAPRKQPSSPYAQALEKVAGGRLFHVVVDTNDTATAILQRGRLQRRTTFVPLNVVRSYRIPNSKINFAKQLVGEDRVHSALSLVEYPPELEAAMVYAFGGSLIADDVDIGSKVCFHPNVHSHVVTLDGEAFNPEETATAELEAWKTERTLKINKQKDIEGKLRNAKEYQKEALKEANSAVAKAEKAAKESRANWESQEKQADELLLELQTLKEQIQTQKEQEAEINKELAEKRDSLGNKDQEIREAQESVAEARSHVKREKDALNALMKESGQLEKKKNSLKQEIADRGLKKQKLETEGKSANAAYEHATQKLVSLKKDNPWIQDQEKYFGKEGTLFDFKNQDPKQVASDLAKVKNDKEKIEKKINFHTMDRLQEIEGQYDSLMAKLKTIKLDKVKIEKFIQEIENKKEESIIEACQKINSDFGKIFSTLLPGASAKLVPPVDKNGRETTVLDGLELKVAFGNAWKESLVELSGGQRSLLALSLILAMLVYKPAPLYILDEIDAALDLSHTQNIGKIIKQHFKQSQFVIVSLKDGMFNNANVLFRTAFKDGMSEVRKTGQRINT
;
A
#
# COMPACT_ATOMS: atom_id res chain seq x y z
N MET A 1 4.74 -66.79 -75.54
CA MET A 1 4.48 -66.40 -76.94
C MET A 1 4.07 -67.62 -77.73
N ARG A 2 2.83 -67.65 -78.26
CA ARG A 2 2.41 -68.59 -79.30
C ARG A 2 2.74 -67.99 -80.65
N TYR A 3 3.42 -68.74 -81.51
CA TYR A 3 3.23 -68.73 -82.96
C TYR A 3 3.70 -70.06 -83.57
N ALA A 4 2.75 -70.69 -84.27
CA ALA A 4 2.84 -71.63 -85.39
C ALA A 4 3.54 -73.00 -85.25
N GLU A 5 2.69 -73.99 -85.50
CA GLU A 5 2.86 -75.43 -85.71
C GLU A 5 3.85 -75.85 -86.80
N ASN A 6 4.26 -77.13 -86.68
CA ASN A 6 4.92 -78.00 -87.66
C ASN A 6 6.39 -77.71 -88.03
N LYS A 7 7.29 -78.24 -87.19
CA LYS A 7 8.37 -79.12 -87.64
C LYS A 7 8.92 -79.95 -86.47
N VAL A 8 9.03 -81.24 -86.71
CA VAL A 8 9.58 -82.29 -85.83
C VAL A 8 10.88 -81.81 -85.18
N ILE A 9 10.91 -81.77 -83.85
CA ILE A 9 12.13 -81.65 -83.06
C ILE A 9 12.84 -83.02 -83.16
N PRO A 10 14.07 -83.11 -83.68
CA PRO A 10 14.83 -84.35 -83.61
C PRO A 10 15.07 -84.72 -82.14
N GLN A 11 14.73 -85.95 -81.77
CA GLN A 11 15.05 -86.54 -80.46
C GLN A 11 16.56 -86.40 -80.23
N GLY A 12 16.98 -85.74 -79.14
CA GLY A 12 18.41 -85.58 -78.81
C GLY A 12 18.81 -84.28 -78.11
N LEU A 13 17.88 -83.40 -77.73
CA LEU A 13 18.19 -82.24 -76.88
C LEU A 13 17.95 -82.59 -75.40
N VAL A 14 19.03 -82.63 -74.61
CA VAL A 14 18.98 -82.72 -73.15
C VAL A 14 19.67 -81.49 -72.58
N ARG A 15 18.97 -80.71 -71.75
CA ARG A 15 19.61 -79.66 -70.94
C ARG A 15 20.33 -80.33 -69.78
N LEU A 16 21.54 -79.86 -69.44
CA LEU A 16 22.32 -80.40 -68.31
C LEU A 16 21.54 -80.45 -66.99
N THR A 17 20.57 -79.53 -66.82
CA THR A 17 19.67 -79.47 -65.65
C THR A 17 18.65 -80.60 -65.60
N ASP A 18 18.24 -81.15 -66.74
CA ASP A 18 17.13 -82.13 -66.82
C ASP A 18 17.65 -83.58 -66.65
N SER A 19 18.97 -83.79 -66.73
CA SER A 19 19.66 -85.07 -66.54
C SER A 19 20.23 -85.30 -65.13
N MET A 20 20.13 -84.32 -64.22
CA MET A 20 20.47 -84.48 -62.81
C MET A 20 19.29 -85.10 -62.05
N LYS A 21 19.35 -86.41 -61.77
CA LYS A 21 18.41 -87.06 -60.84
C LYS A 21 18.83 -86.79 -59.40
N MET A 22 18.29 -85.73 -58.81
CA MET A 22 18.08 -85.65 -57.36
C MET A 22 16.70 -86.29 -57.05
N PRO A 23 16.51 -86.99 -55.91
CA PRO A 23 15.28 -87.76 -55.65
C PRO A 23 14.00 -86.92 -55.74
N ALA A 24 12.95 -87.55 -56.29
CA ALA A 24 11.77 -86.94 -56.88
C ALA A 24 10.75 -86.34 -55.89
N ASN A 25 10.16 -85.19 -56.29
CA ASN A 25 8.71 -84.98 -56.51
C ASN A 25 8.49 -83.65 -57.28
N MET A 26 7.83 -83.71 -58.45
CA MET A 26 7.64 -82.62 -59.42
C MET A 26 6.34 -81.79 -59.20
N MET A 27 6.39 -80.46 -59.37
CA MET A 27 5.57 -79.68 -60.34
C MET A 27 6.13 -78.26 -60.57
N THR A 28 5.75 -77.62 -61.68
CA THR A 28 6.57 -76.79 -62.59
C THR A 28 6.63 -75.25 -62.34
N THR A 29 7.67 -74.64 -62.95
CA THR A 29 7.86 -73.24 -63.44
C THR A 29 7.84 -72.06 -62.46
N MET A 30 9.01 -71.44 -62.28
CA MET A 30 9.18 -69.99 -62.05
C MET A 30 8.13 -69.34 -61.15
N GLU A 31 8.05 -69.76 -59.89
CA GLU A 31 7.66 -68.91 -58.76
C GLU A 31 8.14 -69.57 -57.46
N LEU A 32 8.53 -68.72 -56.51
CA LEU A 32 8.91 -69.03 -55.12
C LEU A 32 10.34 -69.57 -54.89
N ALA A 33 11.21 -68.69 -54.39
CA ALA A 33 11.91 -69.05 -53.16
C ALA A 33 10.84 -69.41 -52.11
N PRO A 34 10.93 -70.56 -51.42
CA PRO A 34 11.74 -70.56 -50.21
C PRO A 34 12.54 -71.84 -49.95
N ARG A 35 13.69 -71.62 -49.31
CA ARG A 35 14.47 -72.48 -48.41
C ARG A 35 13.99 -73.91 -48.14
N LYS A 36 15.01 -74.78 -48.15
CA LYS A 36 15.21 -75.98 -47.31
C LYS A 36 14.20 -77.12 -47.54
N GLN A 37 14.70 -78.20 -48.14
CA GLN A 37 15.30 -79.25 -47.33
C GLN A 37 16.43 -79.96 -48.10
N PRO A 38 17.33 -80.63 -47.36
CA PRO A 38 18.77 -80.67 -47.62
C PRO A 38 19.05 -81.65 -48.76
N SER A 39 20.27 -81.83 -49.25
CA SER A 39 21.10 -82.85 -48.60
C SER A 39 22.42 -83.02 -49.33
N SER A 40 23.12 -81.91 -49.59
CA SER A 40 24.56 -81.98 -49.81
C SER A 40 25.17 -80.65 -49.42
N PRO A 41 26.14 -80.61 -48.48
CA PRO A 41 26.86 -79.37 -48.18
C PRO A 41 27.52 -78.76 -49.43
N TYR A 42 27.71 -79.57 -50.47
CA TYR A 42 28.38 -79.20 -51.72
C TYR A 42 27.49 -78.49 -52.75
N ALA A 43 26.18 -78.31 -52.51
CA ALA A 43 25.27 -77.79 -53.53
C ALA A 43 25.65 -76.38 -54.04
N GLN A 44 25.95 -75.47 -53.11
CA GLN A 44 26.35 -74.09 -53.42
C GLN A 44 27.72 -74.05 -54.13
N ALA A 45 28.66 -74.87 -53.68
CA ALA A 45 29.96 -75.02 -54.33
C ALA A 45 29.84 -75.57 -55.76
N LEU A 46 29.01 -76.59 -55.98
CA LEU A 46 28.78 -77.18 -57.30
C LEU A 46 28.11 -76.20 -58.26
N GLU A 47 27.14 -75.42 -57.79
CA GLU A 47 26.52 -74.35 -58.59
C GLU A 47 27.57 -73.33 -59.04
N LYS A 48 28.48 -72.96 -58.14
CA LYS A 48 29.55 -72.00 -58.43
C LYS A 48 30.61 -72.57 -59.38
N VAL A 49 31.00 -73.84 -59.23
CA VAL A 49 31.96 -74.55 -60.11
C VAL A 49 31.44 -74.61 -61.54
N ALA A 50 30.18 -74.98 -61.73
CA ALA A 50 29.60 -75.04 -63.06
C ALA A 50 29.24 -73.65 -63.60
N GLY A 51 28.78 -72.74 -62.74
CA GLY A 51 28.47 -71.35 -63.08
C GLY A 51 27.60 -71.23 -64.32
N GLY A 52 28.03 -70.42 -65.29
CA GLY A 52 27.32 -70.26 -66.56
C GLY A 52 27.20 -71.54 -67.41
N ARG A 53 28.03 -72.57 -67.15
CA ARG A 53 28.01 -73.85 -67.87
C ARG A 53 26.77 -74.69 -67.56
N LEU A 54 26.12 -74.46 -66.41
CA LEU A 54 24.84 -75.12 -66.07
C LEU A 54 23.75 -74.87 -67.12
N PHE A 55 23.81 -73.72 -67.78
CA PHE A 55 22.83 -73.31 -68.77
C PHE A 55 23.21 -73.70 -70.19
N HIS A 56 24.28 -74.48 -70.36
CA HIS A 56 24.70 -74.96 -71.68
C HIS A 56 23.84 -76.15 -72.12
N VAL A 57 23.58 -76.22 -73.42
CA VAL A 57 22.74 -77.25 -74.02
C VAL A 57 23.63 -78.31 -74.67
N VAL A 58 23.52 -79.55 -74.24
CA VAL A 58 24.33 -80.65 -74.77
C VAL A 58 23.71 -81.18 -76.06
N VAL A 59 24.55 -81.42 -77.06
CA VAL A 59 24.17 -81.97 -78.37
C VAL A 59 25.12 -83.10 -78.76
N ASP A 60 24.63 -84.03 -79.56
CA ASP A 60 25.36 -85.21 -80.01
C ASP A 60 26.61 -84.87 -80.84
N THR A 61 26.49 -83.96 -81.81
CA THR A 61 27.59 -83.59 -82.72
C THR A 61 27.74 -82.08 -82.93
N ASN A 62 28.93 -81.64 -83.37
CA ASN A 62 29.15 -80.24 -83.75
C ASN A 62 28.29 -79.81 -84.96
N ASP A 63 27.95 -80.75 -85.84
CA ASP A 63 27.12 -80.48 -87.02
C ASP A 63 25.66 -80.19 -86.62
N THR A 64 25.12 -80.93 -85.65
CA THR A 64 23.79 -80.65 -85.08
C THR A 64 23.78 -79.34 -84.29
N ALA A 65 24.84 -79.03 -83.52
CA ALA A 65 25.01 -77.73 -82.88
C ALA A 65 24.92 -76.58 -83.89
N THR A 66 25.64 -76.71 -85.01
CA THR A 66 25.71 -75.71 -86.08
C THR A 66 24.37 -75.58 -86.82
N ALA A 67 23.70 -76.70 -87.09
CA ALA A 67 22.37 -76.69 -87.71
C ALA A 67 21.34 -75.98 -86.81
N ILE A 68 21.37 -76.19 -85.49
CA ILE A 68 20.50 -75.51 -84.52
C ILE A 68 20.83 -74.02 -84.42
N LEU A 69 22.11 -73.64 -84.42
CA LEU A 69 22.52 -72.23 -84.40
C LEU A 69 22.09 -71.47 -85.66
N GLN A 70 22.16 -72.10 -86.84
CA GLN A 70 21.84 -71.46 -88.11
C GLN A 70 20.33 -71.42 -88.43
N ARG A 71 19.58 -72.45 -88.02
CA ARG A 71 18.16 -72.60 -88.39
C ARG A 71 17.20 -72.51 -87.20
N GLY A 72 17.71 -72.59 -85.97
CA GLY A 72 16.95 -72.43 -84.75
C GLY A 72 16.71 -70.95 -84.46
N ARG A 73 15.45 -70.55 -84.29
CA ARG A 73 15.05 -69.17 -83.94
C ARG A 73 15.32 -68.87 -82.46
N LEU A 74 16.58 -68.86 -82.06
CA LEU A 74 17.01 -68.65 -80.67
C LEU A 74 16.67 -67.22 -80.19
N GLN A 75 15.91 -67.11 -79.11
CA GLN A 75 15.45 -65.83 -78.54
C GLN A 75 16.42 -65.23 -77.51
N ARG A 76 17.40 -66.01 -77.05
CA ARG A 76 18.38 -65.64 -76.02
C ARG A 76 19.74 -66.25 -76.37
N ARG A 77 20.81 -65.65 -75.85
CA ARG A 77 22.17 -66.21 -75.97
C ARG A 77 22.20 -67.58 -75.31
N THR A 78 22.52 -68.62 -76.08
CA THR A 78 22.60 -70.02 -75.60
C THR A 78 23.89 -70.63 -76.12
N THR A 79 24.61 -71.33 -75.24
CA THR A 79 25.86 -72.04 -75.58
C THR A 79 25.54 -73.52 -75.75
N PHE A 80 25.97 -74.11 -76.86
CA PHE A 80 25.84 -75.55 -77.13
C PHE A 80 27.15 -76.28 -76.87
N VAL A 81 27.08 -77.51 -76.32
CA VAL A 81 28.22 -78.37 -76.01
C VAL A 81 28.11 -79.67 -76.82
N PRO A 82 28.82 -79.80 -77.96
CA PRO A 82 28.80 -81.02 -78.76
C PRO A 82 29.67 -82.11 -78.14
N LEU A 83 29.06 -83.28 -77.89
CA LEU A 83 29.71 -84.42 -77.22
C LEU A 83 30.90 -84.97 -78.00
N ASN A 84 30.89 -84.89 -79.33
CA ASN A 84 31.97 -85.41 -80.16
C ASN A 84 33.24 -84.52 -80.23
N VAL A 85 33.19 -83.25 -79.79
CA VAL A 85 34.34 -82.31 -79.89
C VAL A 85 34.71 -81.64 -78.57
N VAL A 86 33.90 -81.79 -77.51
CA VAL A 86 34.17 -81.12 -76.24
C VAL A 86 35.51 -81.54 -75.65
N ARG A 87 36.43 -80.58 -75.53
CA ARG A 87 37.70 -80.79 -74.84
C ARG A 87 37.48 -80.57 -73.35
N SER A 88 37.59 -81.63 -72.58
CA SER A 88 37.42 -81.59 -71.14
C SER A 88 38.74 -81.94 -70.44
N TYR A 89 39.15 -81.13 -69.46
CA TYR A 89 40.28 -81.43 -68.60
C TYR A 89 39.77 -82.09 -67.32
N ARG A 90 40.35 -83.25 -66.97
CA ARG A 90 40.15 -83.89 -65.67
C ARG A 90 41.41 -83.70 -64.83
N ILE A 91 41.25 -83.20 -63.61
CA ILE A 91 42.36 -83.13 -62.66
C ILE A 91 42.93 -84.54 -62.45
N PRO A 92 44.25 -84.77 -62.66
CA PRO A 92 44.87 -86.07 -62.43
C PRO A 92 44.73 -86.55 -60.99
N ASN A 93 44.50 -87.85 -60.78
CA ASN A 93 44.34 -88.43 -59.44
C ASN A 93 45.56 -88.19 -58.52
N SER A 94 46.78 -88.04 -59.07
CA SER A 94 47.97 -87.68 -58.29
C SER A 94 47.85 -86.33 -57.59
N LYS A 95 47.25 -85.33 -58.25
CA LYS A 95 47.00 -84.00 -57.66
C LYS A 95 45.89 -84.04 -56.62
N ILE A 96 44.83 -84.81 -56.87
CA ILE A 96 43.71 -84.98 -55.93
C ILE A 96 44.20 -85.67 -54.65
N ASN A 97 44.99 -86.74 -54.79
CA ASN A 97 45.54 -87.46 -53.65
C ASN A 97 46.52 -86.61 -52.85
N PHE A 98 47.35 -85.81 -53.53
CA PHE A 98 48.24 -84.86 -52.84
C PHE A 98 47.46 -83.78 -52.09
N ALA A 99 46.41 -83.23 -52.70
CA ALA A 99 45.52 -82.27 -52.04
C ALA A 99 44.87 -82.88 -50.79
N LYS A 100 44.34 -84.11 -50.90
CA LYS A 100 43.79 -84.88 -49.77
C LYS A 100 44.83 -85.14 -48.66
N GLN A 101 46.08 -85.44 -49.01
CA GLN A 101 47.16 -85.60 -48.04
C GLN A 101 47.52 -84.28 -47.33
N LEU A 102 47.46 -83.15 -48.05
CA LEU A 102 47.85 -81.84 -47.53
C LEU A 102 46.85 -81.30 -46.50
N VAL A 103 45.56 -81.57 -46.68
CA VAL A 103 44.50 -80.96 -45.87
C VAL A 103 43.53 -81.95 -45.24
N GLY A 104 43.66 -83.27 -45.48
CA GLY A 104 42.79 -84.31 -44.93
C GLY A 104 41.81 -84.86 -45.98
N GLU A 105 41.57 -86.18 -45.93
CA GLU A 105 40.90 -86.93 -47.00
C GLU A 105 39.43 -86.55 -47.24
N ASP A 106 38.74 -86.08 -46.18
CA ASP A 106 37.33 -85.69 -46.21
C ASP A 106 37.09 -84.18 -46.41
N ARG A 107 38.16 -83.37 -46.47
CA ARG A 107 38.04 -81.90 -46.52
C ARG A 107 38.24 -81.29 -47.91
N VAL A 108 38.64 -82.11 -48.88
CA VAL A 108 38.78 -81.73 -50.30
C VAL A 108 38.30 -82.86 -51.20
N HIS A 109 37.39 -82.52 -52.11
CA HIS A 109 36.77 -83.46 -53.04
C HIS A 109 36.90 -82.97 -54.48
N SER A 110 36.90 -83.89 -55.43
CA SER A 110 36.76 -83.52 -56.84
C SER A 110 35.31 -83.14 -57.09
N ALA A 111 35.05 -82.01 -57.76
CA ALA A 111 33.67 -81.61 -58.05
C ALA A 111 32.94 -82.68 -58.90
N LEU A 112 33.67 -83.37 -59.77
CA LEU A 112 33.13 -84.45 -60.59
C LEU A 112 32.70 -85.69 -59.77
N SER A 113 33.38 -86.01 -58.66
CA SER A 113 33.02 -87.18 -57.84
C SER A 113 31.77 -86.96 -56.99
N LEU A 114 31.26 -85.74 -56.91
CA LEU A 114 30.10 -85.36 -56.10
C LEU A 114 28.79 -85.28 -56.91
N VAL A 115 28.83 -85.64 -58.21
CA VAL A 115 27.68 -85.57 -59.13
C VAL A 115 27.44 -86.93 -59.79
N GLU A 116 26.20 -87.42 -59.78
CA GLU A 116 25.78 -88.63 -60.50
C GLU A 116 25.15 -88.29 -61.85
N TYR A 117 25.51 -89.04 -62.89
CA TYR A 117 25.05 -88.78 -64.26
C TYR A 117 25.11 -90.03 -65.18
N PRO A 118 24.34 -90.07 -66.28
CA PRO A 118 24.38 -91.18 -67.25
C PRO A 118 25.72 -91.26 -68.01
N PRO A 119 26.24 -92.47 -68.33
CA PRO A 119 27.54 -92.63 -69.02
C PRO A 119 27.64 -91.91 -70.37
N GLU A 120 26.52 -91.74 -71.07
CA GLU A 120 26.45 -91.04 -72.36
C GLU A 120 26.83 -89.54 -72.27
N LEU A 121 26.74 -88.96 -71.06
CA LEU A 121 27.00 -87.53 -70.81
C LEU A 121 28.36 -87.26 -70.15
N GLU A 122 29.22 -88.28 -70.00
CA GLU A 122 30.54 -88.19 -69.38
C GLU A 122 31.36 -86.99 -69.90
N ALA A 123 31.44 -86.82 -71.21
CA ALA A 123 32.23 -85.75 -71.83
C ALA A 123 31.74 -84.34 -71.44
N ALA A 124 30.42 -84.16 -71.29
CA ALA A 124 29.83 -82.89 -70.86
C ALA A 124 30.02 -82.64 -69.35
N MET A 125 29.97 -83.69 -68.53
CA MET A 125 30.15 -83.57 -67.08
C MET A 125 31.61 -83.30 -66.70
N VAL A 126 32.58 -83.93 -67.37
CA VAL A 126 34.00 -83.60 -67.20
C VAL A 126 34.28 -82.16 -67.65
N TYR A 127 33.59 -81.68 -68.70
CA TYR A 127 33.71 -80.27 -69.12
C TYR A 127 33.18 -79.28 -68.08
N ALA A 128 32.08 -79.60 -67.41
CA ALA A 128 31.48 -78.72 -66.41
C ALA A 128 32.19 -78.76 -65.06
N PHE A 129 32.58 -79.95 -64.58
CA PHE A 129 33.04 -80.19 -63.20
C PHE A 129 34.44 -80.80 -63.09
N GLY A 130 35.06 -81.25 -64.19
CA GLY A 130 36.31 -82.02 -64.15
C GLY A 130 37.57 -81.23 -63.79
N GLY A 131 37.53 -79.91 -63.92
CA GLY A 131 38.67 -79.00 -63.71
C GLY A 131 38.71 -78.31 -62.35
N SER A 132 37.90 -78.73 -61.37
CA SER A 132 37.73 -78.00 -60.11
C SER A 132 37.69 -78.93 -58.89
N LEU A 133 38.27 -78.46 -57.79
CA LEU A 133 38.19 -79.09 -56.48
C LEU A 133 37.25 -78.30 -55.58
N ILE A 134 36.61 -78.98 -54.63
CA ILE A 134 35.77 -78.37 -53.62
C ILE A 134 36.44 -78.54 -52.26
N ALA A 135 36.58 -77.44 -51.51
CA ALA A 135 37.18 -77.40 -50.17
C ALA A 135 36.16 -76.94 -49.13
N ASP A 136 36.38 -77.27 -47.86
CA ASP A 136 35.43 -76.91 -46.80
C ASP A 136 35.43 -75.41 -46.46
N ASP A 137 36.61 -74.80 -46.38
CA ASP A 137 36.82 -73.44 -45.85
C ASP A 137 37.75 -72.63 -46.77
N VAL A 138 37.66 -71.30 -46.68
CA VAL A 138 38.49 -70.28 -47.35
C VAL A 138 39.98 -70.52 -47.12
N ASP A 139 40.38 -70.84 -45.89
CA ASP A 139 41.79 -71.07 -45.56
C ASP A 139 42.36 -72.31 -46.29
N ILE A 140 41.54 -73.36 -46.39
CA ILE A 140 41.86 -74.59 -47.11
C ILE A 140 41.85 -74.31 -48.62
N GLY A 141 40.84 -73.59 -49.11
CA GLY A 141 40.68 -73.23 -50.52
C GLY A 141 41.88 -72.45 -51.05
N SER A 142 42.31 -71.42 -50.33
CA SER A 142 43.50 -70.64 -50.65
C SER A 142 44.77 -71.50 -50.62
N LYS A 143 44.97 -72.29 -49.55
CA LYS A 143 46.17 -73.14 -49.40
C LYS A 143 46.30 -74.18 -50.52
N VAL A 144 45.19 -74.80 -50.93
CA VAL A 144 45.18 -75.83 -51.98
C VAL A 144 45.30 -75.22 -53.37
N CYS A 145 44.62 -74.09 -53.63
CA CYS A 145 44.65 -73.39 -54.92
C CYS A 145 46.07 -72.93 -55.27
N PHE A 146 46.77 -72.31 -54.31
CA PHE A 146 48.09 -71.72 -54.54
C PHE A 146 49.27 -72.67 -54.30
N HIS A 147 49.04 -73.93 -53.88
CA HIS A 147 50.13 -74.88 -53.67
C HIS A 147 50.76 -75.32 -55.00
N PRO A 148 52.10 -75.28 -55.16
CA PRO A 148 52.79 -75.56 -56.43
C PRO A 148 52.45 -76.93 -57.05
N ASN A 149 52.27 -77.96 -56.22
CA ASN A 149 51.98 -79.32 -56.67
C ASN A 149 50.50 -79.57 -57.04
N VAL A 150 49.57 -78.70 -56.61
CA VAL A 150 48.13 -78.84 -56.90
C VAL A 150 47.73 -77.86 -57.99
N HIS A 151 47.92 -76.55 -57.74
CA HIS A 151 47.71 -75.45 -58.68
C HIS A 151 46.47 -75.68 -59.57
N SER A 152 45.31 -75.71 -58.94
CA SER A 152 44.02 -76.06 -59.56
C SER A 152 42.95 -75.11 -59.05
N HIS A 153 41.89 -74.89 -59.81
CA HIS A 153 40.76 -74.08 -59.38
C HIS A 153 40.06 -74.73 -58.17
N VAL A 154 39.86 -73.98 -57.10
CA VAL A 154 39.21 -74.47 -55.88
C VAL A 154 38.04 -73.58 -55.51
N VAL A 155 36.92 -74.20 -55.13
CA VAL A 155 35.73 -73.51 -54.65
C VAL A 155 35.39 -74.00 -53.24
N THR A 156 35.04 -73.11 -52.32
CA THR A 156 34.66 -73.49 -50.96
C THR A 156 33.18 -73.89 -50.88
N LEU A 157 32.77 -74.59 -49.81
CA LEU A 157 31.36 -74.90 -49.54
C LEU A 157 30.48 -73.64 -49.53
N ASP A 158 31.02 -72.53 -49.02
CA ASP A 158 30.35 -71.23 -48.98
C ASP A 158 30.33 -70.49 -50.34
N GLY A 159 30.92 -71.07 -51.39
CA GLY A 159 30.85 -70.58 -52.77
C GLY A 159 31.87 -69.49 -53.13
N GLU A 160 32.94 -69.35 -52.35
CA GLU A 160 34.11 -68.54 -52.73
C GLU A 160 35.00 -69.31 -53.69
N ALA A 161 35.47 -68.65 -54.75
CA ALA A 161 36.27 -69.28 -55.80
C ALA A 161 37.69 -68.71 -55.81
N PHE A 162 38.69 -69.60 -55.80
CA PHE A 162 40.10 -69.26 -55.86
C PHE A 162 40.67 -69.66 -57.22
N ASN A 163 41.26 -68.69 -57.91
CA ASN A 163 41.91 -68.88 -59.19
C ASN A 163 43.43 -68.78 -59.03
N PRO A 164 44.21 -69.74 -59.57
CA PRO A 164 45.66 -69.69 -59.48
C PRO A 164 46.33 -68.51 -60.23
N GLU A 165 45.59 -67.77 -61.07
CA GLU A 165 46.11 -66.69 -61.93
C GLU A 165 45.92 -65.26 -61.36
N GLU A 166 45.27 -65.07 -60.20
CA GLU A 166 44.84 -63.74 -59.70
C GLU A 166 45.90 -62.92 -58.91
N THR A 167 47.17 -63.34 -58.89
CA THR A 167 48.21 -62.70 -58.04
C THR A 167 48.72 -61.34 -58.55
N ALA A 168 48.40 -60.91 -59.78
CA ALA A 168 49.00 -59.72 -60.42
C ALA A 168 48.11 -58.45 -60.45
N THR A 169 46.84 -58.52 -60.06
CA THR A 169 45.88 -57.39 -60.11
C THR A 169 45.65 -56.67 -58.77
N ALA A 170 46.16 -57.22 -57.66
CA ALA A 170 45.96 -56.67 -56.32
C ALA A 170 46.77 -55.39 -56.03
N GLU A 171 47.95 -55.23 -56.65
CA GLU A 171 48.85 -54.09 -56.36
C GLU A 171 48.38 -52.77 -57.00
N LEU A 172 47.65 -52.83 -58.12
CA LEU A 172 47.17 -51.63 -58.85
C LEU A 172 45.90 -51.01 -58.24
N GLU A 173 45.02 -51.83 -57.66
CA GLU A 173 43.79 -51.37 -57.00
C GLU A 173 44.07 -50.83 -55.58
N ALA A 174 45.09 -51.35 -54.89
CA ALA A 174 45.55 -50.80 -53.60
C ALA A 174 46.02 -49.34 -53.73
N TRP A 175 46.79 -49.02 -54.79
CA TRP A 175 47.29 -47.66 -55.04
C TRP A 175 46.17 -46.66 -55.38
N LYS A 176 45.18 -47.07 -56.17
CA LYS A 176 44.02 -46.22 -56.50
C LYS A 176 43.19 -45.92 -55.26
N THR A 177 42.92 -46.93 -54.44
CA THR A 177 42.09 -46.80 -53.23
C THR A 177 42.72 -45.86 -52.21
N GLU A 178 44.03 -45.97 -51.97
CA GLU A 178 44.77 -45.10 -51.04
C GLU A 178 44.76 -43.62 -51.49
N ARG A 179 44.90 -43.38 -52.81
CA ARG A 179 44.87 -42.02 -53.39
C ARG A 179 43.49 -41.37 -53.24
N THR A 180 42.40 -42.09 -53.51
CA THR A 180 41.03 -41.58 -53.28
C THR A 180 40.75 -41.29 -51.82
N LEU A 181 41.26 -42.11 -50.89
CA LEU A 181 41.08 -41.89 -49.45
C LEU A 181 41.80 -40.63 -48.96
N LYS A 182 43.00 -40.37 -49.45
CA LYS A 182 43.76 -39.14 -49.15
C LYS A 182 43.07 -37.89 -49.70
N ILE A 183 42.55 -37.94 -50.93
CA ILE A 183 41.81 -36.82 -51.54
C ILE A 183 40.52 -36.51 -50.77
N ASN A 184 39.78 -37.54 -50.35
CA ASN A 184 38.55 -37.34 -49.57
C ASN A 184 38.84 -36.77 -48.17
N LYS A 185 39.90 -37.24 -47.50
CA LYS A 185 40.36 -36.65 -46.22
C LYS A 185 40.79 -35.18 -46.39
N GLN A 186 41.49 -34.86 -47.48
CA GLN A 186 41.90 -33.48 -47.75
C GLN A 186 40.68 -32.57 -47.95
N LYS A 187 39.68 -33.00 -48.73
CA LYS A 187 38.42 -32.24 -48.92
C LYS A 187 37.63 -32.07 -47.61
N ASP A 188 37.59 -33.08 -46.75
CA ASP A 188 36.91 -32.99 -45.45
C ASP A 188 37.64 -32.02 -44.49
N ILE A 189 38.97 -32.05 -44.46
CA ILE A 189 39.78 -31.09 -43.70
C ILE A 189 39.60 -29.68 -44.24
N GLU A 190 39.61 -29.49 -45.56
CA GLU A 190 39.37 -28.18 -46.19
C GLU A 190 37.95 -27.65 -45.87
N GLY A 191 36.93 -28.52 -45.87
CA GLY A 191 35.57 -28.17 -45.47
C GLY A 191 35.47 -27.75 -44.00
N LYS A 192 36.11 -28.50 -43.10
CA LYS A 192 36.19 -28.16 -41.67
C LYS A 192 36.95 -26.86 -41.42
N LEU A 193 38.06 -26.63 -42.11
CA LEU A 193 38.87 -25.42 -41.98
C LEU A 193 38.13 -24.19 -42.53
N ARG A 194 37.37 -24.36 -43.62
CA ARG A 194 36.52 -23.30 -44.19
C ARG A 194 35.43 -22.88 -43.20
N ASN A 195 34.79 -23.84 -42.54
CA ASN A 195 33.70 -23.55 -41.59
C ASN A 195 34.22 -23.14 -40.19
N ALA A 196 35.44 -23.53 -39.80
CA ALA A 196 36.02 -23.18 -38.51
C ALA A 196 36.12 -21.65 -38.29
N LYS A 197 36.46 -20.89 -39.34
CA LYS A 197 36.48 -19.42 -39.28
C LYS A 197 35.10 -18.83 -39.07
N GLU A 198 34.05 -19.42 -39.66
CA GLU A 198 32.67 -18.98 -39.47
C GLU A 198 32.17 -19.32 -38.05
N TYR A 199 32.42 -20.53 -37.56
CA TYR A 199 32.10 -20.91 -36.18
C TYR A 199 32.80 -20.04 -35.15
N GLN A 200 34.09 -19.76 -35.34
CA GLN A 200 34.85 -18.89 -34.44
C GLN A 200 34.30 -17.45 -34.46
N LYS A 201 33.89 -16.94 -35.62
CA LYS A 201 33.29 -15.62 -35.75
C LYS A 201 31.93 -15.54 -35.06
N GLU A 202 31.09 -16.57 -35.20
CA GLU A 202 29.77 -16.59 -34.56
C GLU A 202 29.90 -16.74 -33.04
N ALA A 203 30.79 -17.61 -32.55
CA ALA A 203 31.08 -17.74 -31.12
C ALA A 203 31.65 -16.44 -30.51
N LEU A 204 32.53 -15.74 -31.22
CA LEU A 204 33.06 -14.44 -30.79
C LEU A 204 31.96 -13.38 -30.71
N LYS A 205 31.03 -13.37 -31.68
CA LYS A 205 29.89 -12.45 -31.71
C LYS A 205 28.92 -12.74 -30.57
N GLU A 206 28.64 -14.00 -30.28
CA GLU A 206 27.80 -14.42 -29.16
C GLU A 206 28.44 -14.03 -27.82
N ALA A 207 29.73 -14.30 -27.64
CA ALA A 207 30.49 -13.91 -26.44
C ALA A 207 30.49 -12.38 -26.25
N ASN A 208 30.73 -11.60 -27.32
CA ASN A 208 30.69 -10.14 -27.25
C ASN A 208 29.29 -9.60 -26.90
N SER A 209 28.24 -10.23 -27.45
CA SER A 209 26.85 -9.90 -27.09
C SER A 209 26.55 -10.23 -25.62
N ALA A 210 27.04 -11.35 -25.11
CA ALA A 210 26.88 -11.73 -23.71
C ALA A 210 27.62 -10.76 -22.77
N VAL A 211 28.86 -10.39 -23.10
CA VAL A 211 29.64 -9.39 -22.35
C VAL A 211 28.93 -8.04 -22.35
N ALA A 212 28.46 -7.56 -23.51
CA ALA A 212 27.74 -6.29 -23.59
C ALA A 212 26.45 -6.28 -22.74
N LYS A 213 25.72 -7.41 -22.70
CA LYS A 213 24.55 -7.57 -21.83
C LYS A 213 24.93 -7.55 -20.35
N ALA A 214 25.99 -8.26 -19.97
CA ALA A 214 26.47 -8.29 -18.59
C ALA A 214 26.98 -6.91 -18.13
N GLU A 215 27.72 -6.20 -18.98
CA GLU A 215 28.19 -4.83 -18.69
C GLU A 215 27.02 -3.86 -18.51
N LYS A 216 25.98 -3.98 -19.34
CA LYS A 216 24.77 -3.16 -19.20
C LYS A 216 24.07 -3.44 -17.87
N ALA A 217 23.86 -4.71 -17.53
CA ALA A 217 23.24 -5.11 -16.26
C ALA A 217 24.07 -4.66 -15.03
N ALA A 218 25.40 -4.74 -15.11
CA ALA A 218 26.29 -4.27 -14.05
C ALA A 218 26.22 -2.74 -13.87
N LYS A 219 26.14 -1.97 -14.96
CA LYS A 219 25.95 -0.51 -14.91
C LYS A 219 24.60 -0.13 -14.31
N GLU A 220 23.53 -0.81 -14.69
CA GLU A 220 22.18 -0.59 -14.14
C GLU A 220 22.14 -0.92 -12.64
N SER A 221 22.73 -2.05 -12.23
CA SER A 221 22.81 -2.44 -10.82
C SER A 221 23.64 -1.44 -10.00
N ARG A 222 24.73 -0.92 -10.55
CA ARG A 222 25.58 0.07 -9.88
C ARG A 222 24.85 1.40 -9.71
N ALA A 223 24.16 1.88 -10.76
CA ALA A 223 23.36 3.09 -10.67
C ALA A 223 22.23 2.97 -9.63
N ASN A 224 21.59 1.79 -9.55
CA ASN A 224 20.58 1.53 -8.53
C ASN A 224 21.19 1.53 -7.12
N TRP A 225 22.36 0.89 -6.93
CA TRP A 225 23.05 0.89 -5.64
C TRP A 225 23.47 2.31 -5.21
N GLU A 226 24.06 3.12 -6.10
CA GLU A 226 24.43 4.51 -5.80
C GLU A 226 23.20 5.37 -5.46
N SER A 227 22.04 5.09 -6.08
CA SER A 227 20.78 5.77 -5.72
C SER A 227 20.28 5.35 -4.33
N GLN A 228 20.39 4.07 -3.97
CA GLN A 228 19.97 3.57 -2.66
C GLN A 228 20.90 4.04 -1.54
N GLU A 229 22.20 4.13 -1.81
CA GLU A 229 23.19 4.67 -0.87
C GLU A 229 22.88 6.14 -0.52
N LYS A 230 22.59 6.96 -1.53
CA LYS A 230 22.16 8.35 -1.31
C LYS A 230 20.88 8.47 -0.49
N GLN A 231 19.88 7.63 -0.78
CA GLN A 231 18.64 7.60 0.00
C GLN A 231 18.90 7.21 1.47
N ALA A 232 19.83 6.28 1.71
CA ALA A 232 20.20 5.89 3.07
C ALA A 232 20.90 7.04 3.81
N ASP A 233 21.79 7.78 3.15
CA ASP A 233 22.45 8.96 3.73
C ASP A 233 21.48 10.10 4.03
N GLU A 234 20.52 10.36 3.14
CA GLU A 234 19.45 11.34 3.35
C GLU A 234 18.58 10.96 4.57
N LEU A 235 18.17 9.69 4.66
CA LEU A 235 17.40 9.18 5.79
C LEU A 235 18.19 9.23 7.11
N LEU A 236 19.50 9.01 7.08
CA LEU A 236 20.36 9.14 8.26
C LEU A 236 20.43 10.59 8.76
N LEU A 237 20.54 11.56 7.84
CA LEU A 237 20.53 12.98 8.19
C LEU A 237 19.17 13.38 8.77
N GLU A 238 18.07 12.96 8.15
CA GLU A 238 16.72 13.19 8.69
C GLU A 238 16.58 12.61 10.11
N LEU A 239 17.02 11.37 10.33
CA LEU A 239 17.01 10.73 11.65
C LEU A 239 17.78 11.53 12.70
N GLN A 240 18.92 12.11 12.32
CA GLN A 240 19.69 12.97 13.22
C GLN A 240 18.92 14.26 13.56
N THR A 241 18.35 14.94 12.56
CA THR A 241 17.57 16.15 12.78
C THR A 241 16.34 15.91 13.64
N LEU A 242 15.62 14.78 13.42
CA LEU A 242 14.48 14.40 14.25
C LEU A 242 14.90 14.12 15.70
N LYS A 243 16.06 13.50 15.93
CA LYS A 243 16.58 13.28 17.30
C LYS A 243 16.87 14.59 18.01
N GLU A 244 17.49 15.55 17.32
CA GLU A 244 17.75 16.89 17.87
C GLU A 244 16.43 17.62 18.19
N GLN A 245 15.43 17.55 17.30
CA GLN A 245 14.11 18.11 17.55
C GLN A 245 13.42 17.48 18.78
N ILE A 246 13.45 16.15 18.90
CA ILE A 246 12.89 15.46 20.09
C ILE A 246 13.59 15.92 21.37
N GLN A 247 14.91 16.10 21.34
CA GLN A 247 15.67 16.58 22.51
C GLN A 247 15.25 18.00 22.90
N THR A 248 15.16 18.93 21.94
CA THR A 248 14.70 20.30 22.21
C THR A 248 13.27 20.35 22.73
N GLN A 249 12.37 19.51 22.22
CA GLN A 249 10.99 19.42 22.71
C GLN A 249 10.92 18.89 24.15
N LYS A 250 11.74 17.90 24.51
CA LYS A 250 11.82 17.41 25.90
C LYS A 250 12.30 18.48 26.87
N GLU A 251 13.26 19.30 26.46
CA GLU A 251 13.76 20.42 27.28
C GLU A 251 12.68 21.48 27.48
N GLN A 252 11.92 21.82 26.43
CA GLN A 252 10.77 22.72 26.52
C GLN A 252 9.67 22.17 27.43
N GLU A 253 9.36 20.87 27.32
CA GLU A 253 8.38 20.21 28.18
C GLU A 253 8.79 20.25 29.66
N ALA A 254 10.08 20.04 29.95
CA ALA A 254 10.61 20.13 31.30
C ALA A 254 10.47 21.56 31.88
N GLU A 255 10.76 22.59 31.09
CA GLU A 255 10.60 23.98 31.53
C GLU A 255 9.14 24.35 31.78
N ILE A 256 8.24 23.97 30.87
CA ILE A 256 6.78 24.20 31.04
C ILE A 256 6.27 23.48 32.28
N ASN A 257 6.71 22.26 32.55
CA ASN A 257 6.31 21.53 33.75
C ASN A 257 6.79 22.20 35.04
N LYS A 258 7.98 22.79 35.03
CA LYS A 258 8.50 23.58 36.14
C LYS A 258 7.68 24.86 36.36
N GLU A 259 7.39 25.62 35.31
CA GLU A 259 6.53 26.81 35.38
C GLU A 259 5.13 26.45 35.91
N LEU A 260 4.56 25.32 35.48
CA LEU A 260 3.27 24.83 35.97
C LEU A 260 3.30 24.48 37.46
N ALA A 261 4.40 23.91 37.96
CA ALA A 261 4.56 23.64 39.38
C ALA A 261 4.59 24.94 40.19
N GLU A 262 5.39 25.93 39.77
CA GLU A 262 5.47 27.24 40.41
C GLU A 262 4.12 27.97 40.42
N LYS A 263 3.36 27.90 39.31
CA LYS A 263 2.01 28.45 39.20
C LYS A 263 1.03 27.76 40.14
N ARG A 264 1.11 26.43 40.28
CA ARG A 264 0.25 25.66 41.21
C ARG A 264 0.51 26.04 42.66
N ASP A 265 1.78 26.17 43.05
CA ASP A 265 2.16 26.59 44.39
C ASP A 265 1.68 28.02 44.68
N SER A 266 1.84 28.94 43.72
CA SER A 266 1.31 30.30 43.82
C SER A 266 -0.21 30.33 43.98
N LEU A 267 -0.93 29.46 43.26
CA LEU A 267 -2.38 29.33 43.35
C LEU A 267 -2.81 28.81 44.73
N GLY A 268 -2.11 27.81 45.26
CA GLY A 268 -2.34 27.30 46.62
C GLY A 268 -2.16 28.37 47.69
N ASN A 269 -1.12 29.20 47.57
CA ASN A 269 -0.91 30.33 48.47
C ASN A 269 -2.04 31.36 48.37
N LYS A 270 -2.51 31.66 47.15
CA LYS A 270 -3.64 32.59 46.95
C LYS A 270 -4.96 32.04 47.48
N ASP A 271 -5.21 30.75 47.35
CA ASP A 271 -6.39 30.11 47.94
C ASP A 271 -6.36 30.18 49.47
N GLN A 272 -5.18 30.05 50.08
CA GLN A 272 -5.02 30.24 51.52
C GLN A 272 -5.29 31.70 51.93
N GLU A 273 -4.70 32.69 51.24
CA GLU A 273 -4.97 34.11 51.49
C GLU A 273 -6.47 34.44 51.38
N ILE A 274 -7.17 33.86 50.40
CA ILE A 274 -8.62 34.04 50.23
C ILE A 274 -9.40 33.47 51.42
N ARG A 275 -9.02 32.29 51.92
CA ARG A 275 -9.67 31.67 53.08
C ARG A 275 -9.49 32.52 54.33
N GLU A 276 -8.28 32.99 54.59
CA GLU A 276 -7.97 33.87 55.74
C GLU A 276 -8.76 35.18 55.65
N ALA A 277 -8.85 35.78 54.47
CA ALA A 277 -9.64 36.98 54.24
C ALA A 277 -11.15 36.74 54.44
N GLN A 278 -11.67 35.60 53.99
CA GLN A 278 -13.08 35.24 54.18
C GLN A 278 -13.43 35.06 55.66
N GLU A 279 -12.55 34.44 56.43
CA GLU A 279 -12.72 34.24 57.87
C GLU A 279 -12.70 35.59 58.62
N SER A 280 -11.74 36.46 58.29
CA SER A 280 -11.68 37.83 58.84
C SER A 280 -12.95 38.65 58.51
N VAL A 281 -13.47 38.54 57.28
CA VAL A 281 -14.73 39.20 56.89
C VAL A 281 -15.92 38.64 57.68
N ALA A 282 -15.95 37.33 57.93
CA ALA A 282 -17.01 36.71 58.72
C ALA A 282 -16.98 37.20 60.18
N GLU A 283 -15.80 37.31 60.79
CA GLU A 283 -15.63 37.90 62.13
C GLU A 283 -16.07 39.35 62.16
N ALA A 284 -15.61 40.18 61.22
CA ALA A 284 -15.98 41.59 61.13
C ALA A 284 -17.51 41.77 60.99
N ARG A 285 -18.17 40.93 60.17
CA ARG A 285 -19.63 40.93 60.03
C ARG A 285 -20.34 40.56 61.33
N SER A 286 -19.81 39.60 62.09
CA SER A 286 -20.34 39.22 63.40
C SER A 286 -20.23 40.38 64.41
N HIS A 287 -19.09 41.07 64.44
CA HIS A 287 -18.89 42.27 65.26
C HIS A 287 -19.87 43.39 64.90
N VAL A 288 -19.99 43.72 63.62
CA VAL A 288 -20.94 44.76 63.16
C VAL A 288 -22.38 44.41 63.54
N LYS A 289 -22.76 43.13 63.45
CA LYS A 289 -24.09 42.67 63.86
C LYS A 289 -24.33 42.89 65.35
N ARG A 290 -23.37 42.50 66.21
CA ARG A 290 -23.47 42.70 67.67
C ARG A 290 -23.59 44.18 68.04
N GLU A 291 -22.76 45.04 67.45
CA GLU A 291 -22.81 46.49 67.67
C GLU A 291 -24.15 47.09 67.22
N LYS A 292 -24.68 46.64 66.07
CA LYS A 292 -25.98 47.09 65.57
C LYS A 292 -27.13 46.67 66.49
N ASP A 293 -27.11 45.44 67.00
CA ASP A 293 -28.11 44.94 67.94
C ASP A 293 -28.04 45.70 69.27
N ALA A 294 -26.84 46.01 69.78
CA ALA A 294 -26.63 46.83 70.96
C ALA A 294 -27.13 48.28 70.78
N LEU A 295 -26.84 48.89 69.63
CA LEU A 295 -27.31 50.23 69.28
C LEU A 295 -28.85 50.28 69.25
N ASN A 296 -29.49 49.29 68.64
CA ASN A 296 -30.95 49.20 68.60
C ASN A 296 -31.57 49.06 70.00
N ALA A 297 -30.93 48.30 70.89
CA ALA A 297 -31.36 48.18 72.28
C ALA A 297 -31.25 49.53 73.01
N LEU A 298 -30.11 50.23 72.88
CA LEU A 298 -29.90 51.56 73.46
C LEU A 298 -30.89 52.60 72.93
N MET A 299 -31.18 52.59 71.62
CA MET A 299 -32.18 53.49 71.02
C MET A 299 -33.56 53.26 71.62
N LYS A 300 -33.94 51.99 71.85
CA LYS A 300 -35.22 51.64 72.47
C LYS A 300 -35.29 52.15 73.92
N GLU A 301 -34.23 51.99 74.69
CA GLU A 301 -34.13 52.48 76.07
C GLU A 301 -34.17 54.02 76.13
N SER A 302 -33.40 54.69 75.26
CA SER A 302 -33.42 56.15 75.12
C SER A 302 -34.81 56.67 74.79
N GLY A 303 -35.53 56.02 73.86
CA GLY A 303 -36.91 56.36 73.54
C GLY A 303 -37.89 56.17 74.72
N GLN A 304 -37.68 55.17 75.57
CA GLN A 304 -38.48 54.99 76.79
C GLN A 304 -38.18 56.05 77.85
N LEU A 305 -36.90 56.40 78.02
CA LEU A 305 -36.47 57.45 78.95
C LEU A 305 -37.01 58.82 78.52
N GLU A 306 -37.01 59.14 77.22
CA GLU A 306 -37.55 60.41 76.73
C GLU A 306 -39.06 60.50 76.95
N LYS A 307 -39.81 59.38 76.80
CA LYS A 307 -41.23 59.31 77.17
C LYS A 307 -41.44 59.58 78.67
N LYS A 308 -40.67 58.93 79.55
CA LYS A 308 -40.73 59.14 81.01
C LYS A 308 -40.39 60.58 81.41
N LYS A 309 -39.37 61.17 80.77
CA LYS A 309 -38.99 62.56 80.99
C LYS A 309 -40.12 63.51 80.60
N ASN A 310 -40.80 63.27 79.49
CA ASN A 310 -41.92 64.09 79.06
C ASN A 310 -43.12 63.97 79.99
N SER A 311 -43.44 62.76 80.49
CA SER A 311 -44.50 62.58 81.49
C SER A 311 -44.18 63.28 82.82
N LEU A 312 -42.94 63.18 83.30
CA LEU A 312 -42.51 63.88 84.51
C LEU A 312 -42.54 65.40 84.34
N LYS A 313 -42.17 65.92 83.16
CA LYS A 313 -42.30 67.35 82.85
C LYS A 313 -43.76 67.82 82.90
N GLN A 314 -44.68 67.04 82.35
CA GLN A 314 -46.11 67.34 82.46
C GLN A 314 -46.55 67.35 83.93
N GLU A 315 -46.15 66.34 84.71
CA GLU A 315 -46.49 66.28 86.14
C GLU A 315 -45.93 67.47 86.94
N ILE A 316 -44.70 67.91 86.62
CA ILE A 316 -44.10 69.11 87.22
C ILE A 316 -44.90 70.36 86.84
N ALA A 317 -45.30 70.49 85.58
CA ALA A 317 -46.12 71.62 85.13
C ALA A 317 -47.48 71.66 85.86
N ASP A 318 -48.15 70.51 85.98
CA ASP A 318 -49.42 70.37 86.69
C ASP A 318 -49.27 70.71 88.18
N ARG A 319 -48.21 70.22 88.83
CA ARG A 319 -47.91 70.58 90.23
C ARG A 319 -47.56 72.06 90.37
N GLY A 320 -46.87 72.65 89.41
CA GLY A 320 -46.56 74.09 89.37
C GLY A 320 -47.83 74.94 89.28
N LEU A 321 -48.76 74.58 88.40
CA LEU A 321 -50.08 75.22 88.31
C LEU A 321 -50.86 75.08 89.62
N LYS A 322 -50.82 73.90 90.25
CA LYS A 322 -51.48 73.68 91.54
C LYS A 322 -50.85 74.50 92.66
N LYS A 323 -49.52 74.62 92.69
CA LYS A 323 -48.80 75.51 93.61
C LYS A 323 -49.20 76.97 93.40
N GLN A 324 -49.27 77.43 92.16
CA GLN A 324 -49.67 78.81 91.84
C GLN A 324 -51.10 79.10 92.29
N LYS A 325 -52.03 78.15 92.10
CA LYS A 325 -53.41 78.26 92.63
C LYS A 325 -53.41 78.41 94.15
N LEU A 326 -52.68 77.55 94.86
CA LEU A 326 -52.54 77.62 96.32
C LEU A 326 -51.87 78.93 96.78
N GLU A 327 -50.88 79.45 96.05
CA GLU A 327 -50.26 80.74 96.34
C GLU A 327 -51.23 81.91 96.11
N THR A 328 -52.07 81.87 95.08
CA THR A 328 -53.12 82.89 94.87
C THR A 328 -54.21 82.82 95.93
N GLU A 329 -54.63 81.62 96.32
CA GLU A 329 -55.56 81.40 97.43
C GLU A 329 -54.94 81.91 98.75
N GLY A 330 -53.66 81.63 98.99
CA GLY A 330 -52.91 82.12 100.14
C GLY A 330 -52.77 83.63 100.19
N LYS A 331 -52.46 84.29 99.05
CA LYS A 331 -52.44 85.76 98.96
C LYS A 331 -53.82 86.36 99.18
N SER A 332 -54.88 85.77 98.63
CA SER A 332 -56.27 86.18 98.87
C SER A 332 -56.65 86.05 100.35
N ALA A 333 -56.28 84.94 100.99
CA ALA A 333 -56.50 84.74 102.42
C ALA A 333 -55.70 85.74 103.27
N ASN A 334 -54.47 86.06 102.89
CA ASN A 334 -53.64 87.04 103.59
C ASN A 334 -54.17 88.48 103.43
N ALA A 335 -54.65 88.85 102.24
CA ALA A 335 -55.33 90.12 102.02
C ALA A 335 -56.64 90.22 102.82
N ALA A 336 -57.43 89.13 102.89
CA ALA A 336 -58.62 89.06 103.73
C ALA A 336 -58.28 89.17 105.23
N TYR A 337 -57.14 88.60 105.65
CA TYR A 337 -56.62 88.72 107.01
C TYR A 337 -56.18 90.15 107.33
N GLU A 338 -55.41 90.81 106.47
CA GLU A 338 -55.01 92.22 106.67
C GLU A 338 -56.23 93.14 106.71
N HIS A 339 -57.22 92.94 105.83
CA HIS A 339 -58.48 93.66 105.83
C HIS A 339 -59.31 93.40 107.11
N ALA A 340 -59.43 92.14 107.55
CA ALA A 340 -60.09 91.79 108.80
C ALA A 340 -59.37 92.38 110.01
N THR A 341 -58.03 92.43 110.00
CA THR A 341 -57.19 92.97 111.08
C THR A 341 -57.30 94.49 111.16
N GLN A 342 -57.28 95.19 110.03
CA GLN A 342 -57.58 96.63 109.98
C GLN A 342 -59.00 96.92 110.47
N LYS A 343 -59.98 96.09 110.09
CA LYS A 343 -61.35 96.16 110.59
C LYS A 343 -61.44 95.84 112.08
N LEU A 344 -60.61 94.94 112.62
CA LEU A 344 -60.54 94.61 114.05
C LEU A 344 -59.90 95.72 114.87
N VAL A 345 -58.91 96.42 114.33
CA VAL A 345 -58.30 97.61 114.94
C VAL A 345 -59.27 98.79 114.92
N SER A 346 -60.00 99.01 113.83
CA SER A 346 -61.07 100.02 113.79
C SER A 346 -62.22 99.63 114.73
N LEU A 347 -62.65 98.37 114.73
CA LEU A 347 -63.71 97.88 115.63
C LEU A 347 -63.28 97.88 117.10
N LYS A 348 -62.03 97.57 117.47
CA LYS A 348 -61.53 97.69 118.86
C LYS A 348 -61.44 99.14 119.33
N LYS A 349 -61.28 100.10 118.42
CA LYS A 349 -61.32 101.54 118.72
C LYS A 349 -62.77 102.03 118.88
N ASP A 350 -63.70 101.46 118.12
CA ASP A 350 -65.11 101.83 118.11
C ASP A 350 -65.99 101.01 119.10
N ASN A 351 -65.49 99.89 119.64
CA ASN A 351 -66.28 98.94 120.43
C ASN A 351 -65.49 98.28 121.60
N PRO A 352 -65.63 98.79 122.84
CA PRO A 352 -64.99 98.23 124.04
C PRO A 352 -65.43 96.80 124.42
N TRP A 353 -66.52 96.28 123.84
CA TRP A 353 -67.09 94.98 124.19
C TRP A 353 -66.25 93.76 123.74
N ILE A 354 -65.23 93.95 122.91
CA ILE A 354 -64.38 92.86 122.38
C ILE A 354 -63.44 92.28 123.46
N GLN A 355 -63.24 92.95 124.59
CA GLN A 355 -62.54 92.38 125.75
C GLN A 355 -63.27 91.19 126.39
N ASP A 356 -64.59 91.08 126.24
CA ASP A 356 -65.37 90.01 126.89
C ASP A 356 -65.34 88.66 126.14
N GLN A 357 -64.83 88.61 124.90
CA GLN A 357 -65.05 87.47 123.97
C GLN A 357 -63.76 86.79 123.46
N GLU A 358 -62.60 87.05 124.07
CA GLU A 358 -61.28 86.47 123.70
C GLU A 358 -61.19 84.93 123.86
N LYS A 359 -62.15 84.30 124.54
CA LYS A 359 -62.12 82.87 124.92
C LYS A 359 -62.32 81.87 123.77
N TYR A 360 -62.34 82.33 122.52
CA TYR A 360 -62.65 81.49 121.35
C TYR A 360 -61.53 81.36 120.29
N PHE A 361 -60.33 81.95 120.48
CA PHE A 361 -59.24 81.80 119.50
C PHE A 361 -58.39 80.53 119.74
N GLY A 362 -58.32 79.65 118.73
CA GLY A 362 -57.54 78.40 118.76
C GLY A 362 -58.35 77.09 118.75
N LYS A 363 -59.67 77.13 118.47
CA LYS A 363 -60.51 75.94 118.26
C LYS A 363 -60.74 75.63 116.77
N GLU A 364 -60.85 74.34 116.46
CA GLU A 364 -61.08 73.82 115.11
C GLU A 364 -62.32 74.44 114.46
N GLY A 365 -62.14 74.93 113.23
CA GLY A 365 -63.15 75.71 112.50
C GLY A 365 -62.87 77.22 112.44
N THR A 366 -61.70 77.69 112.89
CA THR A 366 -61.20 79.05 112.59
C THR A 366 -59.68 79.08 112.36
N LEU A 367 -59.23 80.23 111.85
CA LEU A 367 -58.22 80.43 110.81
C LEU A 367 -56.72 80.38 111.20
N PHE A 368 -56.29 79.95 112.39
CA PHE A 368 -54.95 80.33 112.85
C PHE A 368 -54.08 79.23 113.50
N ASP A 369 -53.59 78.24 112.72
CA ASP A 369 -52.44 77.39 113.07
C ASP A 369 -51.53 77.08 111.85
N PHE A 370 -50.21 77.32 111.95
CA PHE A 370 -49.26 77.30 110.81
C PHE A 370 -47.84 76.81 111.16
N LYS A 371 -47.66 75.50 111.38
CA LYS A 371 -46.35 74.88 111.67
C LYS A 371 -45.63 74.28 110.44
N ASN A 372 -44.72 75.03 109.77
CA ASN A 372 -43.47 74.55 109.11
C ASN A 372 -43.33 74.68 107.56
N GLN A 373 -42.37 75.50 107.07
CA GLN A 373 -41.13 75.10 106.31
C GLN A 373 -40.31 76.27 105.68
N ASP A 374 -38.97 76.10 105.53
CA ASP A 374 -37.91 77.11 105.25
C ASP A 374 -37.34 77.09 103.78
N PRO A 375 -37.16 78.23 103.06
CA PRO A 375 -36.84 78.30 101.61
C PRO A 375 -35.37 78.14 101.16
N LYS A 376 -34.39 77.99 102.05
CA LYS A 376 -32.94 78.04 101.66
C LYS A 376 -32.42 76.85 100.87
N GLN A 377 -33.07 75.68 100.89
CA GLN A 377 -32.57 74.49 100.21
C GLN A 377 -32.70 74.52 98.67
N VAL A 378 -33.64 75.31 98.12
CA VAL A 378 -33.98 75.27 96.70
C VAL A 378 -32.96 75.99 95.79
N ALA A 379 -32.19 76.95 96.33
CA ALA A 379 -31.26 77.74 95.52
C ALA A 379 -29.96 77.01 95.15
N SER A 380 -29.54 76.02 95.95
CA SER A 380 -28.28 75.29 95.77
C SER A 380 -28.32 74.33 94.57
N ASP A 381 -29.49 73.73 94.30
CA ASP A 381 -29.63 72.69 93.28
C ASP A 381 -29.68 73.26 91.86
N LEU A 382 -30.07 74.54 91.70
CA LEU A 382 -30.18 75.20 90.40
C LEU A 382 -28.82 75.51 89.76
N ALA A 383 -27.78 75.69 90.59
CA ALA A 383 -26.43 76.04 90.12
C ALA A 383 -25.68 74.83 89.53
N LYS A 384 -25.95 73.61 90.01
CA LYS A 384 -25.27 72.38 89.56
C LYS A 384 -25.70 71.97 88.15
N VAL A 385 -27.01 72.07 87.86
CA VAL A 385 -27.60 71.63 86.58
C VAL A 385 -27.14 72.48 85.38
N LYS A 386 -26.81 73.76 85.59
CA LYS A 386 -26.28 74.63 84.52
C LYS A 386 -24.87 74.23 84.07
N ASN A 387 -24.04 73.74 84.99
CA ASN A 387 -22.63 73.45 84.74
C ASN A 387 -22.41 72.14 83.95
N ASP A 388 -23.37 71.20 84.07
CA ASP A 388 -23.31 69.92 83.34
C ASP A 388 -23.73 70.06 81.87
N LYS A 389 -24.54 71.08 81.53
CA LYS A 389 -24.96 71.36 80.14
C LYS A 389 -23.79 71.82 79.25
N GLU A 390 -22.92 72.71 79.76
CA GLU A 390 -21.79 73.26 79.00
C GLU A 390 -20.67 72.25 78.70
N LYS A 391 -20.57 71.16 79.48
CA LYS A 391 -19.53 70.12 79.26
C LYS A 391 -19.86 69.18 78.11
N ILE A 392 -21.13 69.04 77.74
CA ILE A 392 -21.59 68.13 76.68
C ILE A 392 -21.47 68.78 75.29
N GLU A 393 -21.69 70.10 75.18
CA GLU A 393 -21.53 70.84 73.91
C GLU A 393 -20.08 70.86 73.39
N LYS A 394 -19.07 70.70 74.26
CA LYS A 394 -17.64 70.73 73.89
C LYS A 394 -17.06 69.40 73.36
N LYS A 395 -17.86 68.33 73.24
CA LYS A 395 -17.42 67.00 72.74
C LYS A 395 -18.02 66.63 71.37
N ILE A 396 -18.13 67.58 70.44
CA ILE A 396 -18.44 67.29 69.04
C ILE A 396 -17.12 67.33 68.24
N ASN A 397 -16.76 66.20 67.65
CA ASN A 397 -15.51 66.01 66.92
C ASN A 397 -15.65 66.58 65.49
N PHE A 398 -14.99 67.70 65.19
CA PHE A 398 -15.18 68.46 63.94
C PHE A 398 -14.77 67.67 62.65
N HIS A 399 -13.98 66.62 62.78
CA HIS A 399 -13.47 65.77 61.66
C HIS A 399 -14.47 64.74 61.12
N THR A 400 -15.63 64.56 61.76
CA THR A 400 -16.62 63.55 61.33
C THR A 400 -17.33 63.94 60.02
N MET A 401 -17.45 65.24 59.73
CA MET A 401 -18.03 65.73 58.47
C MET A 401 -17.06 65.53 57.28
N ASP A 402 -15.76 65.80 57.47
CA ASP A 402 -14.75 65.62 56.43
C ASP A 402 -14.60 64.13 56.02
N ARG A 403 -14.60 63.22 57.01
CA ARG A 403 -14.58 61.77 56.76
C ARG A 403 -15.85 61.27 56.06
N LEU A 404 -17.01 61.86 56.36
CA LEU A 404 -18.26 61.51 55.68
C LEU A 404 -18.17 61.89 54.20
N GLN A 405 -17.69 63.09 53.90
CA GLN A 405 -17.52 63.57 52.53
C GLN A 405 -16.51 62.74 51.73
N GLU A 406 -15.41 62.31 52.35
CA GLU A 406 -14.43 61.41 51.72
C GLU A 406 -15.03 60.04 51.38
N ILE A 407 -15.77 59.44 52.33
CA ILE A 407 -16.41 58.13 52.14
C ILE A 407 -17.54 58.22 51.10
N GLU A 408 -18.34 59.28 51.10
CA GLU A 408 -19.36 59.53 50.07
C GLU A 408 -18.72 59.65 48.67
N GLY A 409 -17.61 60.40 48.55
CA GLY A 409 -16.87 60.50 47.29
C GLY A 409 -16.30 59.15 46.81
N GLN A 410 -15.78 58.33 47.72
CA GLN A 410 -15.33 56.98 47.40
C GLN A 410 -16.49 56.08 46.95
N TYR A 411 -17.64 56.16 47.64
CA TYR A 411 -18.85 55.41 47.29
C TYR A 411 -19.36 55.77 45.88
N ASP A 412 -19.46 57.06 45.57
CA ASP A 412 -19.91 57.53 44.26
C ASP A 412 -18.96 57.10 43.14
N SER A 413 -17.64 57.19 43.40
CA SER A 413 -16.64 56.72 42.43
C SER A 413 -16.72 55.21 42.19
N LEU A 414 -16.98 54.42 43.24
CA LEU A 414 -17.12 52.97 43.16
C LEU A 414 -18.40 52.59 42.42
N MET A 415 -19.50 53.29 42.68
CA MET A 415 -20.78 53.11 42.00
C MET A 415 -20.68 53.46 40.50
N ALA A 416 -19.94 54.51 40.15
CA ALA A 416 -19.65 54.85 38.76
C ALA A 416 -18.85 53.75 38.06
N LYS A 417 -17.77 53.25 38.69
CA LYS A 417 -16.97 52.12 38.17
C LYS A 417 -17.82 50.86 37.98
N LEU A 418 -18.66 50.52 38.96
CA LEU A 418 -19.55 49.36 38.89
C LEU A 418 -20.56 49.49 37.75
N LYS A 419 -21.08 50.68 37.49
CA LYS A 419 -21.96 50.96 36.35
C LYS A 419 -21.23 50.75 35.02
N THR A 420 -20.01 51.25 34.88
CA THR A 420 -19.17 51.05 33.68
C THR A 420 -18.90 49.57 33.44
N ILE A 421 -18.46 48.83 34.47
CA ILE A 421 -18.19 47.39 34.35
C ILE A 421 -19.44 46.60 33.94
N LYS A 422 -20.62 46.94 34.49
CA LYS A 422 -21.88 46.31 34.09
C LYS A 422 -22.22 46.58 32.62
N LEU A 423 -22.02 47.81 32.16
CA LEU A 423 -22.25 48.17 30.76
C LEU A 423 -21.27 47.44 29.83
N ASP A 424 -20.00 47.37 30.20
CA ASP A 424 -18.99 46.71 29.39
C ASP A 424 -19.19 45.19 29.34
N LYS A 425 -19.63 44.57 30.45
CA LYS A 425 -20.05 43.16 30.45
C LYS A 425 -21.15 42.91 29.40
N VAL A 426 -22.20 43.73 29.41
CA VAL A 426 -23.31 43.58 28.45
C VAL A 426 -22.85 43.80 27.01
N LYS A 427 -21.90 44.73 26.76
CA LYS A 427 -21.33 44.93 25.43
C LYS A 427 -20.51 43.73 24.96
N ILE A 428 -19.69 43.16 25.84
CA ILE A 428 -18.88 41.96 25.52
C ILE A 428 -19.80 40.78 25.21
N GLU A 429 -20.84 40.56 26.01
CA GLU A 429 -21.84 39.51 25.77
C GLU A 429 -22.53 39.68 24.41
N LYS A 430 -22.95 40.90 24.07
CA LYS A 430 -23.51 41.20 22.74
C LYS A 430 -22.51 40.99 21.61
N PHE A 431 -21.27 41.42 21.79
CA PHE A 431 -20.23 41.25 20.79
C PHE A 431 -19.91 39.76 20.54
N ILE A 432 -19.86 38.94 21.59
CA ILE A 432 -19.72 37.49 21.46
C ILE A 432 -20.88 36.91 20.64
N GLN A 433 -22.11 37.33 20.93
CA GLN A 433 -23.28 36.84 20.21
C GLN A 433 -23.29 37.28 18.73
N GLU A 434 -22.85 38.51 18.43
CA GLU A 434 -22.67 38.98 17.05
C GLU A 434 -21.57 38.19 16.30
N ILE A 435 -20.46 37.87 16.97
CA ILE A 435 -19.38 37.06 16.41
C ILE A 435 -19.87 35.64 16.13
N GLU A 436 -20.60 35.02 17.06
CA GLU A 436 -21.07 33.63 16.91
C GLU A 436 -22.08 33.53 15.75
N ASN A 437 -23.01 34.48 15.63
CA ASN A 437 -23.95 34.54 14.50
C ASN A 437 -23.20 34.71 13.17
N LYS A 438 -22.24 35.64 13.09
CA LYS A 438 -21.43 35.85 11.87
C LYS A 438 -20.61 34.61 11.49
N LYS A 439 -20.10 33.90 12.49
CA LYS A 439 -19.38 32.63 12.29
C LYS A 439 -20.31 31.57 11.72
N GLU A 440 -21.50 31.39 12.29
CA GLU A 440 -22.51 30.46 11.78
C GLU A 440 -22.90 30.78 10.34
N GLU A 441 -23.24 32.03 10.05
CA GLU A 441 -23.60 32.50 8.70
C GLU A 441 -22.46 32.23 7.71
N SER A 442 -21.23 32.61 8.05
CA SER A 442 -20.05 32.42 7.20
C SER A 442 -19.75 30.95 6.92
N ILE A 443 -19.94 30.07 7.92
CA ILE A 443 -19.73 28.62 7.77
C ILE A 443 -20.82 28.02 6.89
N ILE A 444 -22.08 28.41 7.08
CA ILE A 444 -23.21 27.92 6.27
C ILE A 444 -23.05 28.34 4.81
N GLU A 445 -22.73 29.61 4.56
CA GLU A 445 -22.47 30.12 3.21
C GLU A 445 -21.29 29.42 2.54
N ALA A 446 -20.19 29.24 3.29
CA ALA A 446 -19.02 28.50 2.81
C ALA A 446 -19.39 27.06 2.45
N CYS A 447 -20.11 26.36 3.32
CA CYS A 447 -20.53 24.98 3.11
C CYS A 447 -21.44 24.86 1.89
N GLN A 448 -22.42 25.76 1.73
CA GLN A 448 -23.32 25.75 0.57
C GLN A 448 -22.56 25.96 -0.74
N LYS A 449 -21.62 26.92 -0.76
CA LYS A 449 -20.83 27.22 -1.95
C LYS A 449 -19.87 26.08 -2.30
N ILE A 450 -19.15 25.56 -1.31
CA ILE A 450 -18.27 24.39 -1.47
C ILE A 450 -19.08 23.18 -1.95
N ASN A 451 -20.26 22.93 -1.40
CA ASN A 451 -21.11 21.80 -1.81
C ASN A 451 -21.60 21.92 -3.26
N SER A 452 -22.01 23.13 -3.68
CA SER A 452 -22.36 23.41 -5.08
C SER A 452 -21.19 23.15 -6.03
N ASP A 453 -20.01 23.67 -5.70
CA ASP A 453 -18.84 23.57 -6.57
C ASP A 453 -18.23 22.17 -6.57
N PHE A 454 -18.27 21.47 -5.42
CA PHE A 454 -17.92 20.06 -5.28
C PHE A 454 -18.76 19.17 -6.20
N GLY A 455 -20.08 19.34 -6.21
CA GLY A 455 -20.97 18.60 -7.11
C GLY A 455 -20.67 18.83 -8.59
N LYS A 456 -20.37 20.08 -8.99
CA LYS A 456 -20.00 20.44 -10.37
C LYS A 456 -18.64 19.85 -10.78
N ILE A 457 -17.63 19.97 -9.92
CA ILE A 457 -16.28 19.45 -10.18
C ILE A 457 -16.31 17.92 -10.28
N PHE A 458 -17.01 17.25 -9.35
CA PHE A 458 -17.09 15.80 -9.34
C PHE A 458 -17.85 15.23 -10.56
N SER A 459 -18.98 15.84 -10.94
CA SER A 459 -19.72 15.42 -12.14
C SER A 459 -18.97 15.67 -13.45
N THR A 460 -18.05 16.65 -13.47
CA THR A 460 -17.17 16.91 -14.60
C THR A 460 -16.02 15.88 -14.67
N LEU A 461 -15.50 15.45 -13.52
CA LEU A 461 -14.44 14.43 -13.45
C LEU A 461 -14.95 13.03 -13.80
N LEU A 462 -16.16 12.69 -13.34
CA LEU A 462 -16.82 11.41 -13.53
C LEU A 462 -18.23 11.62 -14.09
N PRO A 463 -18.40 11.51 -15.43
CA PRO A 463 -19.71 11.60 -16.06
C PRO A 463 -20.67 10.54 -15.49
N GLY A 464 -21.87 10.96 -15.09
CA GLY A 464 -22.86 10.07 -14.49
C GLY A 464 -22.68 9.81 -12.99
N ALA A 465 -21.73 10.48 -12.33
CA ALA A 465 -21.59 10.47 -10.88
C ALA A 465 -21.91 11.85 -10.28
N SER A 466 -22.41 11.86 -9.05
CA SER A 466 -22.72 13.08 -8.29
C SER A 466 -22.27 12.93 -6.85
N ALA A 467 -21.80 14.00 -6.23
CA ALA A 467 -21.38 14.00 -4.84
C ALA A 467 -21.90 15.23 -4.11
N LYS A 468 -22.20 15.05 -2.81
CA LYS A 468 -22.65 16.13 -1.93
C LYS A 468 -22.13 15.92 -0.50
N LEU A 469 -21.98 17.03 0.20
CA LEU A 469 -21.72 17.10 1.63
C LEU A 469 -23.05 17.26 2.35
N VAL A 470 -23.32 16.41 3.34
CA VAL A 470 -24.51 16.49 4.20
C VAL A 470 -24.11 16.34 5.66
N PRO A 471 -24.82 16.98 6.60
CA PRO A 471 -24.60 16.70 8.02
C PRO A 471 -24.83 15.22 8.36
N PRO A 472 -24.09 14.65 9.33
CA PRO A 472 -24.32 13.30 9.80
C PRO A 472 -25.71 13.16 10.42
N VAL A 473 -26.20 11.92 10.49
CA VAL A 473 -27.44 11.61 11.21
C VAL A 473 -27.04 11.11 12.60
N ASP A 474 -27.60 11.73 13.66
CA ASP A 474 -27.34 11.29 15.04
C ASP A 474 -27.92 9.88 15.28
N LYS A 475 -27.46 9.20 16.35
CA LYS A 475 -27.89 7.83 16.74
C LYS A 475 -29.40 7.68 16.91
N ASN A 476 -30.11 8.79 17.09
CA ASN A 476 -31.57 8.86 17.23
C ASN A 476 -32.31 9.19 15.91
N GLY A 477 -31.62 9.19 14.77
CA GLY A 477 -32.22 9.47 13.46
C GLY A 477 -32.52 10.95 13.19
N ARG A 478 -31.93 11.88 13.94
CA ARG A 478 -32.11 13.33 13.75
C ARG A 478 -30.98 13.90 12.91
N GLU A 479 -31.31 14.73 11.92
CA GLU A 479 -30.35 15.49 11.14
C GLU A 479 -29.64 16.49 12.07
N THR A 480 -28.31 16.47 12.10
CA THR A 480 -27.50 17.42 12.87
C THR A 480 -27.23 18.69 12.07
N THR A 481 -26.63 19.70 12.69
CA THR A 481 -26.29 20.96 12.01
C THR A 481 -24.93 20.82 11.33
N VAL A 482 -24.65 21.65 10.32
CA VAL A 482 -23.33 21.74 9.64
C VAL A 482 -22.16 21.90 10.63
N LEU A 483 -22.41 22.47 11.82
CA LEU A 483 -21.43 22.66 12.87
C LEU A 483 -20.96 21.36 13.54
N ASP A 484 -21.80 20.32 13.55
CA ASP A 484 -21.52 19.05 14.23
C ASP A 484 -20.63 18.12 13.38
N GLY A 485 -20.49 18.43 12.09
CA GLY A 485 -19.69 17.66 11.14
C GLY A 485 -20.37 17.53 9.78
N LEU A 486 -19.63 16.99 8.82
CA LEU A 486 -20.11 16.73 7.47
C LEU A 486 -19.69 15.34 6.99
N GLU A 487 -20.62 14.65 6.36
CA GLU A 487 -20.40 13.37 5.69
C GLU A 487 -20.50 13.52 4.17
N LEU A 488 -19.69 12.74 3.47
CA LEU A 488 -19.64 12.69 2.02
C LEU A 488 -20.61 11.61 1.51
N LYS A 489 -21.59 12.01 0.69
CA LYS A 489 -22.48 11.09 -0.03
C LYS A 489 -22.20 11.14 -1.53
N VAL A 490 -22.07 9.96 -2.13
CA VAL A 490 -21.77 9.79 -3.56
C VAL A 490 -22.89 8.99 -4.22
N ALA A 491 -23.29 9.39 -5.42
CA ALA A 491 -24.22 8.69 -6.27
C ALA A 491 -23.56 8.33 -7.61
N PHE A 492 -23.85 7.12 -8.10
CA PHE A 492 -23.54 6.70 -9.46
C PHE A 492 -24.87 6.42 -10.17
N GLY A 493 -25.18 7.22 -11.19
CA GLY A 493 -26.51 7.26 -11.80
C GLY A 493 -27.55 7.76 -10.79
N ASN A 494 -28.58 6.94 -10.53
CA ASN A 494 -29.70 7.31 -9.65
C ASN A 494 -29.58 6.78 -8.21
N ALA A 495 -28.56 5.98 -7.90
CA ALA A 495 -28.42 5.33 -6.59
C ALA A 495 -27.40 6.07 -5.71
N TRP A 496 -27.83 6.57 -4.56
CA TRP A 496 -26.98 7.15 -3.52
C TRP A 496 -26.41 6.06 -2.62
N LYS A 497 -25.09 6.08 -2.40
CA LYS A 497 -24.40 5.15 -1.51
C LYS A 497 -24.09 5.81 -0.17
N GLU A 498 -24.24 5.06 0.92
CA GLU A 498 -23.94 5.52 2.28
C GLU A 498 -22.48 5.29 2.69
N SER A 499 -21.81 4.29 2.14
CA SER A 499 -20.43 3.94 2.51
C SER A 499 -19.41 4.23 1.41
N LEU A 500 -18.37 5.00 1.76
CA LEU A 500 -17.19 5.27 0.93
C LEU A 500 -16.33 4.01 0.70
N VAL A 501 -16.54 2.94 1.49
CA VAL A 501 -15.75 1.71 1.44
C VAL A 501 -16.01 0.91 0.15
N GLU A 502 -17.14 1.12 -0.52
CA GLU A 502 -17.47 0.41 -1.76
C GLU A 502 -16.80 0.99 -3.02
N LEU A 503 -16.09 2.12 -2.88
CA LEU A 503 -15.44 2.81 -3.99
C LEU A 503 -14.09 2.18 -4.35
N SER A 504 -13.76 2.15 -5.65
CA SER A 504 -12.42 1.77 -6.10
C SER A 504 -11.37 2.78 -5.63
N GLY A 505 -10.10 2.36 -5.53
CA GLY A 505 -9.01 3.23 -5.07
C GLY A 505 -8.91 4.54 -5.86
N GLY A 506 -8.98 4.46 -7.20
CA GLY A 506 -8.97 5.65 -8.06
C GLY A 506 -10.20 6.56 -7.88
N GLN A 507 -11.38 6.00 -7.63
CA GLN A 507 -12.59 6.78 -7.37
C GLN A 507 -12.52 7.53 -6.05
N ARG A 508 -11.95 6.93 -5.00
CA ARG A 508 -11.72 7.60 -3.72
C ARG A 508 -10.74 8.77 -3.87
N SER A 509 -9.65 8.56 -4.62
CA SER A 509 -8.69 9.63 -4.93
C SER A 509 -9.34 10.77 -5.71
N LEU A 510 -10.20 10.47 -6.69
CA LEU A 510 -10.95 11.51 -7.41
C LEU A 510 -11.92 12.26 -6.53
N LEU A 511 -12.63 11.57 -5.63
CA LEU A 511 -13.56 12.21 -4.69
C LEU A 511 -12.81 13.17 -3.75
N ALA A 512 -11.68 12.73 -3.18
CA ALA A 512 -10.85 13.55 -2.32
C ALA A 512 -10.28 14.77 -3.06
N LEU A 513 -9.75 14.56 -4.28
CA LEU A 513 -9.24 15.64 -5.12
C LEU A 513 -10.34 16.64 -5.49
N SER A 514 -11.55 16.17 -5.78
CA SER A 514 -12.71 17.02 -6.10
C SER A 514 -13.07 17.92 -4.92
N LEU A 515 -13.03 17.38 -3.70
CA LEU A 515 -13.30 18.14 -2.47
C LEU A 515 -12.21 19.19 -2.24
N ILE A 516 -10.94 18.81 -2.39
CA ILE A 516 -9.82 19.74 -2.28
C ILE A 516 -9.97 20.87 -3.30
N LEU A 517 -10.20 20.55 -4.58
CA LEU A 517 -10.39 21.57 -5.61
C LEU A 517 -11.60 22.48 -5.31
N ALA A 518 -12.72 21.95 -4.81
CA ALA A 518 -13.87 22.77 -4.41
C ALA A 518 -13.52 23.75 -3.28
N MET A 519 -12.75 23.32 -2.28
CA MET A 519 -12.25 24.20 -1.22
C MET A 519 -11.31 25.28 -1.76
N LEU A 520 -10.45 24.92 -2.73
CA LEU A 520 -9.53 25.86 -3.37
C LEU A 520 -10.24 26.87 -4.27
N VAL A 521 -11.35 26.49 -4.93
CA VAL A 521 -12.20 27.43 -5.69
C VAL A 521 -12.87 28.44 -4.76
N TYR A 522 -13.32 28.01 -3.58
CA TYR A 522 -13.94 28.90 -2.59
C TYR A 522 -12.95 29.95 -2.06
N LYS A 523 -11.72 29.55 -1.76
CA LYS A 523 -10.66 30.45 -1.27
C LYS A 523 -9.39 30.31 -2.13
N PRO A 524 -9.32 31.04 -3.27
CA PRO A 524 -8.20 30.90 -4.19
C PRO A 524 -6.90 31.45 -3.60
N ALA A 525 -5.81 30.72 -3.85
CA ALA A 525 -4.45 31.08 -3.52
C ALA A 525 -3.66 31.37 -4.80
N PRO A 526 -2.61 32.21 -4.74
CA PRO A 526 -1.85 32.58 -5.94
C PRO A 526 -1.00 31.44 -6.51
N LEU A 527 -0.63 30.46 -5.69
CA LEU A 527 0.23 29.33 -6.08
C LEU A 527 -0.28 28.02 -5.47
N TYR A 528 -0.33 26.98 -6.29
CA TYR A 528 -0.65 25.61 -5.90
C TYR A 528 0.43 24.66 -6.38
N ILE A 529 0.81 23.71 -5.53
CA ILE A 529 1.77 22.66 -5.83
C ILE A 529 1.06 21.32 -5.64
N LEU A 530 1.05 20.48 -6.68
CA LEU A 530 0.45 19.15 -6.67
C LEU A 530 1.54 18.14 -7.01
N ASP A 531 1.85 17.27 -6.05
CA ASP A 531 2.91 16.27 -6.18
C ASP A 531 2.32 14.87 -6.36
N GLU A 532 2.56 14.26 -7.51
CA GLU A 532 2.17 12.89 -7.90
C GLU A 532 0.70 12.51 -7.61
N ILE A 533 -0.22 13.49 -7.63
CA ILE A 533 -1.64 13.28 -7.34
C ILE A 533 -2.35 12.32 -8.31
N ASP A 534 -1.70 12.00 -9.43
CA ASP A 534 -2.22 11.18 -10.49
C ASP A 534 -1.71 9.73 -10.48
N ALA A 535 -0.87 9.32 -9.52
CA ALA A 535 -0.30 7.98 -9.44
C ALA A 535 -1.37 6.87 -9.54
N ALA A 536 -2.49 7.03 -8.83
CA ALA A 536 -3.61 6.07 -8.79
C ALA A 536 -4.71 6.31 -9.84
N LEU A 537 -4.53 7.27 -10.77
CA LEU A 537 -5.56 7.71 -11.71
C LEU A 537 -5.30 7.29 -13.17
N ASP A 538 -6.35 6.91 -13.89
CA ASP A 538 -6.23 6.57 -15.31
C ASP A 538 -6.01 7.80 -16.22
N LEU A 539 -5.56 7.55 -17.45
CA LEU A 539 -5.23 8.59 -18.42
C LEU A 539 -6.43 9.51 -18.75
N SER A 540 -7.65 8.97 -18.80
CA SER A 540 -8.87 9.75 -19.02
C SER A 540 -9.16 10.73 -17.88
N HIS A 541 -8.96 10.29 -16.63
CA HIS A 541 -9.19 11.09 -15.43
C HIS A 541 -8.16 12.20 -15.28
N THR A 542 -6.88 11.90 -15.55
CA THR A 542 -5.80 12.90 -15.52
C THR A 542 -6.01 14.01 -16.56
N GLN A 543 -6.48 13.68 -17.77
CA GLN A 543 -6.85 14.71 -18.75
C GLN A 543 -8.01 15.60 -18.29
N ASN A 544 -9.01 15.05 -17.60
CA ASN A 544 -10.14 15.82 -17.07
C ASN A 544 -9.70 16.75 -15.94
N ILE A 545 -8.79 16.32 -15.07
CA ILE A 545 -8.22 17.16 -14.01
C ILE A 545 -7.51 18.37 -14.62
N GLY A 546 -6.66 18.16 -15.63
CA GLY A 546 -5.98 19.27 -16.32
C GLY A 546 -6.95 20.28 -16.94
N LYS A 547 -8.07 19.81 -17.52
CA LYS A 547 -9.13 20.69 -18.03
C LYS A 547 -9.80 21.51 -16.93
N ILE A 548 -10.11 20.89 -15.78
CA ILE A 548 -10.75 21.57 -14.65
C ILE A 548 -9.84 22.64 -14.06
N ILE A 549 -8.56 22.32 -13.84
CA ILE A 549 -7.56 23.29 -13.36
C ILE A 549 -7.53 24.50 -14.30
N LYS A 550 -7.47 24.26 -15.61
CA LYS A 550 -7.46 25.32 -16.63
C LYS A 550 -8.75 26.16 -16.69
N GLN A 551 -9.90 25.55 -16.43
CA GLN A 551 -11.20 26.23 -16.49
C GLN A 551 -11.52 27.03 -15.22
N HIS A 552 -11.32 26.42 -14.05
CA HIS A 552 -11.74 26.97 -12.76
C HIS A 552 -10.69 27.88 -12.12
N PHE A 553 -9.40 27.70 -12.42
CA PHE A 553 -8.33 28.44 -11.77
C PHE A 553 -7.51 29.30 -12.74
N LYS A 554 -8.17 30.31 -13.34
CA LYS A 554 -7.52 31.21 -14.31
C LYS A 554 -6.54 32.21 -13.69
N GLN A 555 -6.66 32.49 -12.40
CA GLN A 555 -5.90 33.52 -11.69
C GLN A 555 -4.80 32.94 -10.78
N SER A 556 -4.66 31.62 -10.71
CA SER A 556 -3.73 30.92 -9.84
C SER A 556 -2.68 30.16 -10.63
N GLN A 557 -1.46 30.11 -10.13
CA GLN A 557 -0.38 29.34 -10.72
C GLN A 557 -0.39 27.90 -10.19
N PHE A 558 -0.30 26.91 -11.08
CA PHE A 558 -0.20 25.49 -10.73
C PHE A 558 1.16 24.95 -11.12
N VAL A 559 1.86 24.37 -10.15
CA VAL A 559 3.05 23.55 -10.35
C VAL A 559 2.64 22.11 -10.09
N ILE A 560 2.72 21.27 -11.11
CA ILE A 560 2.28 19.88 -11.03
C ILE A 560 3.48 19.01 -11.31
N VAL A 561 3.82 18.14 -10.36
CA VAL A 561 4.76 17.05 -10.53
C VAL A 561 3.95 15.80 -10.86
N SER A 562 4.22 15.20 -12.00
CA SER A 562 3.48 14.05 -12.52
C SER A 562 4.40 13.22 -13.40
N LEU A 563 4.08 11.93 -13.51
CA LEU A 563 4.74 10.96 -14.40
C LEU A 563 3.84 10.57 -15.61
N LYS A 564 2.62 11.11 -15.72
CA LYS A 564 1.63 10.69 -16.73
C LYS A 564 1.38 11.76 -17.79
N ASP A 565 1.37 11.32 -19.04
CA ASP A 565 1.16 12.17 -20.22
C ASP A 565 -0.15 12.97 -20.22
N GLY A 566 -1.19 12.48 -19.53
CA GLY A 566 -2.49 13.14 -19.43
C GLY A 566 -2.46 14.50 -18.75
N MET A 567 -1.54 14.73 -17.80
CA MET A 567 -1.38 16.01 -17.12
C MET A 567 -0.50 16.97 -17.92
N PHE A 568 0.57 16.48 -18.56
CA PHE A 568 1.53 17.29 -19.32
C PHE A 568 0.90 18.03 -20.50
N ASN A 569 -0.04 17.39 -21.20
CA ASN A 569 -0.68 17.96 -22.40
C ASN A 569 -1.54 19.20 -22.11
N ASN A 570 -1.94 19.42 -20.86
CA ASN A 570 -2.74 20.58 -20.46
C ASN A 570 -1.88 21.74 -19.92
N ALA A 571 -0.56 21.53 -19.76
CA ALA A 571 0.34 22.52 -19.18
C ALA A 571 0.77 23.58 -20.21
N ASN A 572 0.89 24.83 -19.76
CA ASN A 572 1.42 25.92 -20.59
C ASN A 572 2.95 25.82 -20.76
N VAL A 573 3.64 25.30 -19.76
CA VAL A 573 5.10 25.18 -19.71
C VAL A 573 5.45 23.82 -19.13
N LEU A 574 6.34 23.09 -19.79
CA LEU A 574 6.85 21.83 -19.29
C LEU A 574 8.26 22.04 -18.72
N PHE A 575 8.47 21.64 -17.47
CA PHE A 575 9.80 21.56 -16.87
C PHE A 575 10.19 20.09 -16.82
N ARG A 576 11.31 19.74 -17.44
CA ARG A 576 11.90 18.39 -17.37
C ARG A 576 13.10 18.44 -16.47
N THR A 577 13.10 17.59 -15.46
CA THR A 577 14.28 17.32 -14.64
C THR A 577 15.14 16.28 -15.37
N ALA A 578 16.44 16.53 -15.43
CA ALA A 578 17.41 15.59 -15.96
C ALA A 578 18.60 15.54 -15.00
N PHE A 579 19.05 14.34 -14.67
CA PHE A 579 20.26 14.17 -13.87
C PHE A 579 21.44 14.00 -14.83
N LYS A 580 22.37 14.96 -14.84
CA LYS A 580 23.55 14.94 -15.71
C LYS A 580 24.78 15.37 -14.93
N ASP A 581 25.87 14.61 -15.08
CA ASP A 581 27.17 14.91 -14.47
C ASP A 581 27.11 15.11 -12.95
N GLY A 582 26.24 14.35 -12.26
CA GLY A 582 26.08 14.42 -10.80
C GLY A 582 25.23 15.58 -10.29
N MET A 583 24.68 16.43 -11.16
CA MET A 583 23.83 17.56 -10.81
C MET A 583 22.42 17.42 -11.42
N SER A 584 21.42 17.88 -10.69
CA SER A 584 20.04 17.98 -11.17
C SER A 584 19.89 19.23 -12.04
N GLU A 585 19.71 19.04 -13.35
CA GLU A 585 19.44 20.09 -14.32
C GLU A 585 17.93 20.18 -14.57
N VAL A 586 17.37 21.40 -14.62
CA VAL A 586 15.97 21.62 -15.01
C VAL A 586 15.95 22.27 -16.39
N ARG A 587 15.36 21.57 -17.37
CA ARG A 587 15.18 22.07 -18.73
C ARG A 587 13.74 22.46 -18.98
N LYS A 588 13.52 23.73 -19.33
CA LYS A 588 12.22 24.22 -19.79
C LYS A 588 12.01 23.81 -21.24
N THR A 589 10.99 23.00 -21.51
CA THR A 589 10.53 22.68 -22.87
C THR A 589 9.20 23.39 -23.08
N GLY A 590 9.17 24.41 -23.94
CA GLY A 590 7.92 25.08 -24.29
C GLY A 590 7.13 24.23 -25.28
N GLN A 591 5.91 23.80 -24.92
CA GLN A 591 4.94 23.38 -25.94
C GLN A 591 4.40 24.65 -26.61
N ARG A 592 4.69 24.85 -27.89
CA ARG A 592 3.84 25.70 -28.75
C ARG A 592 2.51 24.95 -28.89
N ILE A 593 1.52 25.34 -28.10
CA ILE A 593 0.14 24.96 -28.38
C ILE A 593 -0.25 25.76 -29.62
N ASN A 594 -0.45 25.05 -30.75
CA ASN A 594 -1.19 25.60 -31.89
C ASN A 594 -2.54 26.10 -31.36
N THR A 595 -2.81 27.38 -31.58
CA THR A 595 -4.11 28.02 -31.41
C THR A 595 -5.25 27.22 -32.01
#